data_AF-A0A9D7I9T8-F1
#
_entry.id   AF-A0A9D7I9T8-F1
#
_cell.length_a   1.000
_cell.length_b   1.000
_cell.length_c   1.000
_cell.angle_alpha   90.00
_cell.angle_beta   90.00
_cell.angle_gamma   90.00
#
_symmetry.space_group_name_H-M   'P 1'
#
loop_
_entity.id
_entity.type
_entity.pdbx_description
1 polymer ?
#
loop_
_entity_poly.entity_id
_entity_poly.type
_entity_poly.pdbx_seq_one_letter_code
_entity_poly.pdbx_strand_id
1 'polypeptide(L)'
;MTLENLIGKGLQREPTSQAEITRFRAKIATKLVDAKSETLSLDTRFDVAYEALLQIGLASLRANGFRPDSRGGHHVLALQTLTTTIGYPRERIRLLDEYRRQRGLGLYDGSFDPSVIEVAAVIGEAINLQQHFQQWLAATHPELL
;
A
#
# COMPACT_ATOMS: atom_id res chain seq x y z
N MET A 1 4.54 5.12 -18.60
CA MET A 1 4.28 6.37 -17.87
C MET A 1 5.29 6.42 -16.74
N THR A 2 6.05 7.50 -16.59
CA THR A 2 7.04 7.69 -15.51
C THR A 2 6.41 8.43 -14.33
N LEU A 3 7.04 8.41 -13.15
CA LEU A 3 6.57 9.15 -11.97
C LEU A 3 6.59 10.67 -12.20
N GLU A 4 7.54 11.13 -12.99
CA GLU A 4 7.74 12.52 -13.40
C GLU A 4 6.54 13.05 -14.17
N ASN A 5 5.92 12.23 -15.02
CA ASN A 5 4.74 12.60 -15.77
C ASN A 5 3.50 12.83 -14.87
N LEU A 6 3.57 12.43 -13.60
CA LEU A 6 2.53 12.59 -12.59
C LEU A 6 2.78 13.81 -11.69
N ILE A 7 3.90 14.53 -11.84
CA ILE A 7 4.15 15.78 -11.12
C ILE A 7 3.09 16.81 -11.52
N GLY A 8 2.43 17.42 -10.53
CA GLY A 8 1.32 18.35 -10.74
C GLY A 8 0.02 17.66 -11.19
N LYS A 9 0.01 16.34 -11.29
CA LYS A 9 -1.15 15.48 -11.61
C LYS A 9 -1.36 14.42 -10.53
N GLY A 10 -1.16 14.78 -9.26
CA GLY A 10 -1.28 13.87 -8.13
C GLY A 10 0.03 13.62 -7.38
N LEU A 11 1.20 13.90 -7.98
CA LEU A 11 2.49 13.83 -7.28
C LEU A 11 3.20 15.19 -7.20
N GLN A 12 4.06 15.32 -6.20
CA GLN A 12 5.08 16.35 -6.10
C GLN A 12 6.43 15.73 -5.74
N ARG A 13 7.52 16.44 -6.07
CA ARG A 13 8.86 16.06 -5.61
C ARG A 13 9.04 16.51 -4.17
N GLU A 14 9.45 15.57 -3.33
CA GLU A 14 9.74 15.84 -1.93
C GLU A 14 10.70 14.76 -1.42
N PRO A 15 11.92 15.12 -0.99
CA PRO A 15 12.88 14.13 -0.48
C PRO A 15 12.30 13.39 0.72
N THR A 16 12.77 12.18 0.94
CA THR A 16 12.44 11.41 2.15
C THR A 16 13.64 11.34 3.08
N SER A 17 13.44 10.71 4.24
CA SER A 17 14.49 10.44 5.22
C SER A 17 14.38 8.99 5.69
N GLN A 18 15.50 8.42 6.13
CA GLN A 18 15.54 7.10 6.78
C GLN A 18 14.52 7.01 7.93
N ALA A 19 14.37 8.09 8.72
CA ALA A 19 13.41 8.16 9.81
C ALA A 19 11.94 8.07 9.32
N GLU A 20 11.62 8.68 8.18
CA GLU A 20 10.28 8.58 7.57
C GLU A 20 10.00 7.14 7.11
N ILE A 21 10.93 6.51 6.39
CA ILE A 21 10.79 5.13 5.92
C ILE A 21 10.72 4.14 7.10
N THR A 22 11.50 4.36 8.16
CA THR A 22 11.43 3.57 9.39
C THR A 22 10.04 3.62 10.03
N ARG A 23 9.41 4.80 10.10
CA ARG A 23 8.04 4.94 10.62
C ARG A 23 7.02 4.20 9.74
N PHE A 24 7.14 4.27 8.41
CA PHE A 24 6.30 3.49 7.51
C PHE A 24 6.46 1.99 7.75
N ARG A 25 7.69 1.49 7.82
CA ARG A 25 7.98 0.06 8.06
C ARG A 25 7.38 -0.42 9.37
N ALA A 26 7.51 0.36 10.45
CA ALA A 26 6.90 0.03 11.74
C ALA A 26 5.37 -0.03 11.63
N LYS A 27 4.74 0.97 10.99
CA LYS A 27 3.29 1.03 10.85
C LYS A 27 2.74 -0.10 9.95
N ILE A 28 3.45 -0.48 8.89
CA ILE A 28 3.14 -1.64 8.03
C ILE A 28 3.21 -2.94 8.86
N ALA A 29 4.27 -3.10 9.65
CA ALA A 29 4.44 -4.29 10.49
C ALA A 29 3.31 -4.46 11.51
N THR A 30 2.95 -3.38 12.22
CA THR A 30 1.81 -3.39 13.16
C THR A 30 0.52 -3.81 12.46
N LYS A 31 0.21 -3.24 11.29
CA LYS A 31 -1.01 -3.56 10.55
C LYS A 31 -1.10 -5.01 10.10
N LEU A 32 0.02 -5.59 9.69
CA LEU A 32 0.06 -7.00 9.30
C LEU A 32 -0.10 -7.93 10.50
N VAL A 33 0.31 -7.51 11.70
CA VAL A 33 0.01 -8.23 12.95
C VAL A 33 -1.48 -8.11 13.25
N ASP A 34 -2.02 -6.89 13.24
CA ASP A 34 -3.44 -6.64 13.54
C ASP A 34 -4.36 -7.39 12.57
N ALA A 35 -4.06 -7.40 11.27
CA ALA A 35 -4.84 -8.11 10.25
C ALA A 35 -4.96 -9.62 10.53
N LYS A 36 -3.95 -10.20 11.18
CA LYS A 36 -3.92 -11.62 11.53
C LYS A 36 -4.62 -11.93 12.84
N SER A 37 -5.03 -10.92 13.61
CA SER A 37 -5.69 -11.15 14.90
C SER A 37 -7.10 -11.69 14.70
N GLU A 38 -7.32 -12.94 15.11
CA GLU A 38 -8.64 -13.59 15.05
C GLU A 38 -9.63 -13.04 16.08
N THR A 39 -9.18 -12.18 17.01
CA THR A 39 -10.06 -11.46 17.94
C THR A 39 -10.75 -10.26 17.28
N LEU A 40 -10.29 -9.84 16.10
CA LEU A 40 -10.89 -8.76 15.32
C LEU A 40 -11.89 -9.33 14.30
N SER A 41 -12.90 -8.54 13.96
CA SER A 41 -13.87 -8.90 12.93
C SER A 41 -13.18 -9.05 11.56
N LEU A 42 -13.80 -9.81 10.65
CA LEU A 42 -13.32 -9.97 9.28
C LEU A 42 -13.19 -8.62 8.57
N ASP A 43 -14.18 -7.73 8.76
CA ASP A 43 -14.16 -6.36 8.25
C ASP A 43 -12.93 -5.56 8.72
N THR A 44 -12.69 -5.51 10.05
CA THR A 44 -11.53 -4.80 10.59
C THR A 44 -10.21 -5.39 10.08
N ARG A 45 -10.12 -6.72 9.99
CA ARG A 45 -8.92 -7.42 9.48
C ARG A 45 -8.67 -7.10 8.01
N PHE A 46 -9.72 -7.05 7.19
CA PHE A 46 -9.64 -6.64 5.79
C PHE A 46 -9.13 -5.20 5.67
N ASP A 47 -9.71 -4.30 6.47
CA ASP A 47 -9.40 -2.88 6.47
C ASP A 47 -7.93 -2.59 6.81
N VAL A 48 -7.43 -3.20 7.89
CA VAL A 48 -6.04 -2.98 8.31
C VAL A 48 -5.04 -3.68 7.38
N ALA A 49 -5.39 -4.81 6.76
CA ALA A 49 -4.59 -5.43 5.71
C ALA A 49 -4.49 -4.53 4.47
N TYR A 50 -5.61 -3.94 4.03
CA TYR A 50 -5.62 -2.98 2.95
C TYR A 50 -4.82 -1.71 3.28
N GLU A 51 -4.91 -1.20 4.52
CA GLU A 51 -4.10 -0.05 4.90
C GLU A 51 -2.59 -0.38 4.90
N ALA A 52 -2.18 -1.64 5.16
CA ALA A 52 -0.80 -2.08 4.96
C ALA A 52 -0.38 -1.97 3.48
N LEU A 53 -1.22 -2.44 2.54
CA LEU A 53 -0.98 -2.31 1.09
C LEU A 53 -0.80 -0.84 0.68
N LEU A 54 -1.70 0.03 1.14
CA LEU A 54 -1.63 1.46 0.88
C LEU A 54 -0.33 2.05 1.42
N GLN A 55 0.05 1.72 2.65
CA GLN A 55 1.27 2.24 3.26
C GLN A 55 2.53 1.79 2.54
N ILE A 56 2.56 0.57 2.00
CA ILE A 56 3.66 0.13 1.15
C ILE A 56 3.71 0.96 -0.14
N GLY A 57 2.56 1.22 -0.78
CA GLY A 57 2.48 2.12 -1.94
C GLY A 57 2.99 3.54 -1.64
N LEU A 58 2.58 4.11 -0.51
CA LEU A 58 3.05 5.42 -0.06
C LEU A 58 4.55 5.41 0.24
N ALA A 59 5.04 4.44 1.01
CA ALA A 59 6.46 4.31 1.34
C ALA A 59 7.33 4.14 0.09
N SER A 60 6.83 3.41 -0.91
CA SER A 60 7.48 3.24 -2.21
C SER A 60 7.62 4.57 -2.96
N LEU A 61 6.57 5.39 -2.98
CA LEU A 61 6.65 6.75 -3.54
C LEU A 61 7.64 7.63 -2.77
N ARG A 62 7.58 7.59 -1.43
CA ARG A 62 8.48 8.37 -0.57
C ARG A 62 9.94 8.00 -0.80
N ALA A 63 10.28 6.71 -0.85
CA ALA A 63 11.62 6.22 -1.14
C ALA A 63 12.15 6.70 -2.50
N ASN A 64 11.26 6.86 -3.49
CA ASN A 64 11.59 7.43 -4.80
C ASN A 64 11.62 8.99 -4.82
N GLY A 65 11.44 9.67 -3.69
CA GLY A 65 11.47 11.14 -3.62
C GLY A 65 10.18 11.83 -4.08
N PHE A 66 9.05 11.11 -4.08
CA PHE A 66 7.74 11.63 -4.44
C PHE A 66 6.78 11.61 -3.27
N ARG A 67 5.82 12.54 -3.25
CA ARG A 67 4.68 12.50 -2.34
C ARG A 67 3.39 12.69 -3.14
N PRO A 68 2.31 11.96 -2.82
CA PRO A 68 0.98 12.32 -3.28
C PRO A 68 0.62 13.74 -2.85
N ASP A 69 0.06 14.54 -3.76
CA ASP A 69 -0.51 15.83 -3.40
C ASP A 69 -1.83 15.64 -2.61
N SER A 70 -2.37 16.74 -2.08
CA SER A 70 -3.61 16.71 -1.28
C SER A 70 -4.88 16.54 -2.11
N ARG A 71 -4.79 16.25 -3.42
CA ARG A 71 -5.96 16.02 -4.26
C ARG A 71 -6.53 14.63 -4.00
N GLY A 72 -7.82 14.45 -4.33
CA GLY A 72 -8.48 13.16 -4.23
C GLY A 72 -7.79 12.09 -5.08
N GLY A 73 -7.86 10.83 -4.64
CA GLY A 73 -7.32 9.69 -5.41
C GLY A 73 -5.90 9.24 -5.03
N HIS A 74 -5.30 9.78 -3.96
CA HIS A 74 -3.96 9.38 -3.51
C HIS A 74 -3.81 7.87 -3.25
N HIS A 75 -4.87 7.16 -2.83
CA HIS A 75 -4.84 5.70 -2.72
C HIS A 75 -4.64 5.02 -4.07
N VAL A 76 -5.45 5.39 -5.08
CA VAL A 76 -5.37 4.84 -6.43
C VAL A 76 -3.97 5.08 -7.00
N LEU A 77 -3.48 6.31 -6.85
CA LEU A 77 -2.16 6.71 -7.31
C LEU A 77 -1.05 5.91 -6.63
N ALA A 78 -1.08 5.77 -5.30
CA ALA A 78 -0.09 5.03 -4.55
C ALA A 78 -0.03 3.54 -4.96
N LEU A 79 -1.19 2.92 -5.20
CA LEU A 79 -1.24 1.52 -5.63
C LEU A 79 -0.83 1.35 -7.11
N GLN A 80 -1.34 2.19 -8.01
CA GLN A 80 -1.03 2.08 -9.45
C GLN A 80 0.44 2.34 -9.76
N THR A 81 1.11 3.19 -8.98
CA THR A 81 2.53 3.49 -9.17
C THR A 81 3.47 2.40 -8.68
N LEU A 82 3.00 1.36 -7.99
CA LEU A 82 3.84 0.23 -7.52
C LEU A 82 4.59 -0.49 -8.65
N THR A 83 4.00 -0.60 -9.85
CA THR A 83 4.72 -1.14 -11.02
C THR A 83 5.90 -0.26 -11.42
N THR A 84 5.81 1.05 -11.22
CA THR A 84 6.87 2.01 -11.61
C THR A 84 7.83 2.37 -10.48
N THR A 85 7.43 2.23 -9.21
CA THR A 85 8.29 2.50 -8.05
C THR A 85 9.16 1.31 -7.70
N ILE A 86 8.55 0.15 -7.47
CA ILE A 86 9.24 -1.05 -6.98
C ILE A 86 9.18 -2.23 -7.96
N GLY A 87 8.59 -2.04 -9.14
CA GLY A 87 8.47 -3.10 -10.14
C GLY A 87 7.43 -4.17 -9.82
N TYR A 88 6.40 -3.84 -9.01
CA TYR A 88 5.39 -4.84 -8.65
C TYR A 88 4.51 -5.24 -9.85
N PRO A 89 4.17 -6.54 -10.03
CA PRO A 89 3.52 -7.03 -11.25
C PRO A 89 2.15 -6.39 -11.53
N ARG A 90 1.86 -6.09 -12.80
CA ARG A 90 0.64 -5.35 -13.19
C ARG A 90 -0.64 -6.10 -12.85
N GLU A 91 -0.62 -7.43 -12.99
CA GLU A 91 -1.72 -8.31 -12.62
C GLU A 91 -2.04 -8.23 -11.13
N ARG A 92 -1.02 -8.06 -10.28
CA ARG A 92 -1.19 -7.84 -8.84
C ARG A 92 -1.76 -6.46 -8.55
N ILE A 93 -1.37 -5.41 -9.29
CA ILE A 93 -1.97 -4.07 -9.14
C ILE A 93 -3.48 -4.07 -9.35
N ARG A 94 -3.97 -4.85 -10.33
CA ARG A 94 -5.42 -5.00 -10.55
C ARG A 94 -6.12 -5.60 -9.34
N LEU A 95 -5.49 -6.58 -8.69
CA LEU A 95 -5.99 -7.18 -7.46
C LEU A 95 -6.02 -6.17 -6.31
N LEU A 96 -4.98 -5.32 -6.16
CA LEU A 96 -4.99 -4.26 -5.14
C LEU A 96 -6.11 -3.24 -5.36
N ASP A 97 -6.43 -2.90 -6.61
CA ASP A 97 -7.55 -2.03 -6.92
C ASP A 97 -8.91 -2.69 -6.64
N GLU A 98 -9.03 -4.01 -6.81
CA GLU A 98 -10.23 -4.74 -6.38
C GLU A 98 -10.43 -4.64 -4.87
N TYR A 99 -9.38 -4.87 -4.07
CA TYR A 99 -9.46 -4.70 -2.61
C TYR A 99 -9.85 -3.29 -2.19
N ARG A 100 -9.33 -2.26 -2.89
CA ARG A 100 -9.76 -0.88 -2.68
C ARG A 100 -11.24 -0.68 -2.95
N ARG A 101 -11.78 -1.27 -4.02
CA ARG A 101 -13.19 -1.16 -4.40
C ARG A 101 -14.07 -1.89 -3.39
N GLN A 102 -13.73 -3.12 -3.02
CA GLN A 102 -14.41 -3.90 -1.98
C GLN A 102 -14.46 -3.14 -0.64
N ARG A 103 -13.32 -2.62 -0.19
CA ARG A 103 -13.28 -1.75 1.00
C ARG A 103 -14.16 -0.52 0.86
N GLY A 104 -14.16 0.10 -0.31
CA GLY A 104 -14.99 1.27 -0.59
C GLY A 104 -16.48 0.97 -0.43
N LEU A 105 -16.94 -0.16 -0.96
CA LEU A 105 -18.31 -0.65 -0.78
C LEU A 105 -18.64 -0.82 0.71
N GLY A 106 -17.79 -1.55 1.45
CA GLY A 106 -17.99 -1.77 2.90
C GLY A 106 -18.04 -0.46 3.70
N LEU A 107 -17.16 0.49 3.39
CA LEU A 107 -17.07 1.76 4.10
C LEU A 107 -18.21 2.75 3.80
N TYR A 108 -18.61 2.87 2.53
CA TYR A 108 -19.52 3.96 2.11
C TYR A 108 -20.98 3.56 2.06
N ASP A 109 -21.30 2.31 1.72
CA ASP A 109 -22.68 1.84 1.63
C ASP A 109 -22.93 0.51 2.38
N GLY A 110 -21.90 -0.07 2.98
CA GLY A 110 -22.00 -1.29 3.79
C GLY A 110 -22.30 -2.54 2.97
N SER A 111 -22.22 -2.49 1.64
CA SER A 111 -22.61 -3.61 0.77
C SER A 111 -21.56 -4.71 0.62
N PHE A 112 -20.37 -4.53 1.17
CA PHE A 112 -19.32 -5.54 1.21
C PHE A 112 -19.13 -6.06 2.64
N ASP A 113 -19.28 -7.37 2.81
CA ASP A 113 -18.98 -8.11 4.04
C ASP A 113 -17.93 -9.20 3.68
N PRO A 114 -16.67 -9.05 4.10
CA PRO A 114 -15.60 -9.92 3.64
C PRO A 114 -15.70 -11.33 4.24
N SER A 115 -15.58 -12.32 3.38
CA SER A 115 -15.42 -13.72 3.79
C SER A 115 -14.02 -14.00 4.36
N VAL A 116 -13.88 -15.13 5.06
CA VAL A 116 -12.56 -15.62 5.56
C VAL A 116 -11.56 -15.78 4.40
N ILE A 117 -12.03 -16.18 3.22
CA ILE A 117 -11.20 -16.35 2.03
C ILE A 117 -10.67 -15.00 1.53
N GLU A 118 -11.52 -13.98 1.49
CA GLU A 118 -11.14 -12.63 1.06
C GLU A 118 -10.17 -11.97 2.05
N VAL A 119 -10.41 -12.13 3.36
CA VAL A 119 -9.48 -11.68 4.40
C VAL A 119 -8.12 -12.38 4.25
N ALA A 120 -8.11 -13.70 4.08
CA ALA A 120 -6.87 -14.44 3.89
C ALA A 120 -6.13 -13.99 2.61
N ALA A 121 -6.87 -13.70 1.53
CA ALA A 121 -6.30 -13.25 0.27
C ALA A 121 -5.64 -11.87 0.39
N VAL A 122 -6.31 -10.87 0.97
CA VAL A 122 -5.73 -9.52 1.14
C VAL A 122 -4.53 -9.54 2.09
N ILE A 123 -4.58 -10.35 3.17
CA ILE A 123 -3.43 -10.53 4.08
C ILE A 123 -2.25 -11.17 3.34
N GLY A 124 -2.50 -12.23 2.58
CA GLY A 124 -1.47 -12.91 1.80
C GLY A 124 -0.81 -11.97 0.80
N GLU A 125 -1.60 -11.18 0.09
CA GLU A 125 -1.11 -10.19 -0.86
C GLU A 125 -0.32 -9.07 -0.16
N ALA A 126 -0.75 -8.63 1.03
CA ALA A 126 -0.02 -7.62 1.80
C ALA A 126 1.34 -8.13 2.31
N ILE A 127 1.44 -9.41 2.67
CA ILE A 127 2.71 -10.05 3.03
C ILE A 127 3.64 -10.14 1.81
N ASN A 128 3.13 -10.58 0.66
CA ASN A 128 3.91 -10.66 -0.58
C ASN A 128 4.46 -9.29 -0.98
N LEU A 129 3.60 -8.27 -0.96
CA LEU A 129 4.00 -6.90 -1.28
C LEU A 129 5.01 -6.35 -0.26
N GLN A 130 4.87 -6.68 1.03
CA GLN A 130 5.85 -6.28 2.06
C GLN A 130 7.22 -6.89 1.78
N GLN A 131 7.28 -8.18 1.46
CA GLN A 131 8.55 -8.87 1.14
C GLN A 131 9.21 -8.26 -0.10
N HIS A 132 8.42 -8.01 -1.15
CA HIS A 132 8.91 -7.36 -2.37
C HIS A 132 9.45 -5.96 -2.10
N PHE A 133 8.73 -5.16 -1.31
CA PHE A 133 9.16 -3.82 -0.90
C PHE A 133 10.45 -3.85 -0.10
N GLN A 134 10.60 -4.77 0.86
CA GLN A 134 11.81 -4.89 1.67
C GLN A 134 13.03 -5.28 0.83
N GLN A 135 12.87 -6.23 -0.09
CA GLN A 135 13.93 -6.65 -1.01
C GLN A 135 14.34 -5.50 -1.93
N TRP A 136 13.37 -4.81 -2.52
CA TRP A 136 13.62 -3.64 -3.37
C TRP A 136 14.34 -2.52 -2.60
N LEU A 137 13.89 -2.21 -1.38
CA LEU A 137 14.46 -1.16 -0.54
C LEU A 137 15.93 -1.48 -0.19
N ALA A 138 16.23 -2.72 0.19
CA ALA A 138 17.60 -3.15 0.47
C ALA A 138 18.52 -3.08 -0.76
N ALA A 139 17.99 -3.39 -1.94
CA ALA A 139 18.77 -3.39 -3.19
C ALA A 139 18.99 -1.99 -3.77
N THR A 140 18.01 -1.10 -3.63
CA THR A 140 17.96 0.19 -4.36
C THR A 140 18.24 1.39 -3.47
N HIS A 141 17.83 1.31 -2.19
CA HIS A 141 17.94 2.39 -1.22
C HIS A 141 18.45 1.90 0.15
N PRO A 142 19.62 1.25 0.23
CA PRO A 142 20.18 0.77 1.49
C PRO A 142 20.41 1.91 2.50
N GLU A 143 20.55 3.16 2.05
CA GLU A 143 20.66 4.36 2.88
C GLU A 143 19.37 4.71 3.65
N LEU A 144 18.22 4.14 3.27
CA LEU A 144 16.93 4.35 3.91
C LEU A 144 16.56 3.26 4.93
N LEU A 145 17.43 2.25 5.13
CA LEU A 145 17.21 1.12 6.05
C LEU A 145 17.66 1.35 7.47
#